data_AF-A0A399I3T0-F1
#
_entry.id   AF-A0A399I3T0-F1
#
_cell.length_a   1.000
_cell.length_b   1.000
_cell.length_c   1.000
_cell.angle_alpha   90.00
_cell.angle_beta   90.00
_cell.angle_gamma   90.00
#
_symmetry.space_group_name_H-M   'P 1'
#
loop_
_entity.id
_entity.type
_entity.pdbx_description
1 polymer ?
#
loop_
_entity_poly.entity_id
_entity_poly.type
_entity_poly.pdbx_seq_one_letter_code
_entity_poly.pdbx_strand_id
1 'polypeptide(L)'
;MENHAYPYVITVSSEKGGVGKTTLATNLAIFLRALHEELPVSIFSFDNHFSVDKMFEFKGQAPRGNVADLLMESPGCDLLHTGQYGINYIPSSSDLADLKGAIRSPMTLARLLAQSRIPGVLIIDTRPDLDILTQNALYAADRVLIPVKDMSSLENCRNIFETFDKRGLDRKSLSLIPCLIDERIKFDGPFQDQKGLLRAYAINRGYRCVDTFISKSPKVESLNTNPDGRIYPILTHAKGTDVHGQFTELARMVLDEIQATAEPRALLFHQWQTAETDRKKAAFYGRMSGVKQECLFCGRQAGNGSAGYFFETADRGASGFLDTECFDGFLTANIYGIGPEQATSPAAQMVRDVARDSVFVCRPVENGAGLQVEFSRFSREGSPLQRKDFPVKEFEGGFLSRERSKLHLLMTETLAGRENGFREGVLLIHPVNPREPESILQEERYREFTRLKRTIVEQLPARD
;
A
#
# COMPACT_ATOMS: atom_id res chain seq x y z
N MET A 1 24.61 13.10 5.95
CA MET A 1 24.03 12.95 4.59
C MET A 1 23.48 11.54 4.44
N GLU A 2 22.38 11.22 5.13
CA GLU A 2 21.69 9.90 5.09
C GLU A 2 20.89 9.65 3.81
N ASN A 3 20.80 10.64 2.91
CA ASN A 3 19.97 10.59 1.71
C ASN A 3 20.54 9.76 0.54
N HIS A 4 21.72 9.15 0.72
CA HIS A 4 22.33 8.33 -0.33
C HIS A 4 21.64 6.97 -0.52
N ALA A 5 20.65 6.61 0.29
CA ALA A 5 19.95 5.33 0.17
C ALA A 5 18.63 5.40 -0.63
N TYR A 6 18.17 6.60 -0.97
CA TYR A 6 16.89 6.80 -1.66
C TYR A 6 17.13 7.48 -3.01
N PRO A 7 16.68 6.88 -4.13
CA PRO A 7 16.96 7.44 -5.43
C PRO A 7 16.05 8.64 -5.71
N TYR A 8 16.59 9.65 -6.39
CA TYR A 8 15.80 10.61 -7.15
C TYR A 8 15.35 9.94 -8.46
N VAL A 9 14.04 9.82 -8.65
CA VAL A 9 13.47 9.01 -9.75
C VAL A 9 13.03 9.89 -10.91
N ILE A 10 13.65 9.67 -12.07
CA ILE A 10 13.28 10.31 -13.33
C ILE A 10 12.62 9.28 -14.24
N THR A 11 11.34 9.47 -14.54
CA THR A 11 10.62 8.60 -15.48
C THR A 11 10.52 9.29 -16.84
N VAL A 12 10.97 8.62 -17.90
CA VAL A 12 10.79 9.08 -19.28
C VAL A 12 9.62 8.32 -19.90
N SER A 13 8.49 9.01 -20.11
CA SER A 13 7.25 8.35 -20.52
C SER A 13 6.46 9.12 -21.57
N SER A 14 5.85 8.38 -22.48
CA SER A 14 5.02 8.88 -23.57
C SER A 14 4.25 7.73 -24.19
N GLU A 15 2.94 7.90 -24.33
CA GLU A 15 2.01 6.97 -25.00
C GLU A 15 2.17 6.93 -26.53
N LYS A 16 3.18 7.62 -27.08
CA LYS A 16 3.52 7.51 -28.49
C LYS A 16 4.87 6.78 -28.66
N GLY A 17 4.89 5.80 -29.55
CA GLY A 17 6.12 5.17 -30.02
C GLY A 17 6.98 6.13 -30.84
N GLY A 18 8.30 5.95 -30.83
CA GLY A 18 9.21 6.68 -31.73
C GLY A 18 9.38 8.18 -31.45
N VAL A 19 9.04 8.66 -30.25
CA VAL A 19 9.28 10.06 -29.82
C VAL A 19 10.67 10.28 -29.21
N GLY A 20 11.49 9.23 -29.08
CA GLY A 20 12.85 9.31 -28.52
C GLY A 20 12.97 9.01 -27.02
N LYS A 21 12.01 8.30 -26.40
CA LYS A 21 12.04 7.94 -24.96
C LYS A 21 13.36 7.31 -24.51
N THR A 22 13.70 6.15 -25.07
CA THR A 22 14.92 5.43 -24.71
C THR A 22 16.17 6.24 -25.00
N THR A 23 16.24 6.92 -26.16
CA THR A 23 17.38 7.79 -26.50
C THR A 23 17.55 8.91 -25.47
N LEU A 24 16.45 9.52 -25.03
CA LEU A 24 16.45 10.54 -23.99
C LEU A 24 16.90 9.97 -22.65
N ALA A 25 16.32 8.86 -22.22
CA ALA A 25 16.62 8.21 -20.94
C ALA A 25 18.10 7.80 -20.85
N THR A 26 18.61 7.07 -21.84
CA THR A 26 19.98 6.53 -21.80
C THR A 26 21.03 7.63 -21.93
N ASN A 27 20.82 8.63 -22.79
CA ASN A 27 21.78 9.72 -22.94
C ASN A 27 21.70 10.70 -21.76
N LEU A 28 20.52 10.97 -21.20
CA LEU A 28 20.42 11.77 -19.98
C LEU A 28 21.23 11.14 -18.83
N ALA A 29 21.17 9.81 -18.66
CA ALA A 29 21.98 9.09 -17.67
C ALA A 29 23.48 9.38 -17.84
N ILE A 30 23.97 9.24 -19.07
CA ILE A 30 25.38 9.44 -19.42
C ILE A 30 25.81 10.89 -19.23
N PHE A 31 25.00 11.87 -19.65
CA PHE A 31 25.32 13.28 -19.48
C PHE A 31 25.29 13.70 -18.00
N LEU A 32 24.37 13.17 -17.18
CA LEU A 32 24.36 13.43 -15.73
C LEU A 32 25.66 12.94 -15.06
N ARG A 33 26.07 11.69 -15.36
CA ARG A 33 27.32 11.12 -14.83
C ARG A 33 28.55 11.87 -15.33
N ALA A 34 28.55 12.32 -16.57
CA ALA A 34 29.66 13.08 -17.15
C ALA A 34 29.78 14.51 -16.57
N LEU A 35 28.66 15.14 -16.22
CA LEU A 35 28.66 16.48 -15.60
C LEU A 35 28.96 16.43 -14.09
N HIS A 36 28.69 15.31 -13.43
CA HIS A 36 28.95 15.12 -12.01
C HIS A 36 29.51 13.71 -11.75
N GLU A 37 30.83 13.59 -11.80
CA GLU A 37 31.54 12.30 -11.75
C GLU A 37 31.23 11.47 -10.49
N GLU A 38 30.96 12.11 -9.35
CA GLU A 38 30.65 11.38 -8.11
C GLU A 38 29.18 10.96 -7.99
N LEU A 39 28.29 11.39 -8.91
CA LEU A 39 26.86 11.13 -8.82
C LEU A 39 26.56 9.68 -9.24
N PRO A 40 26.04 8.80 -8.36
CA PRO A 40 25.59 7.49 -8.78
C PRO A 40 24.38 7.65 -9.69
N VAL A 41 24.45 7.07 -10.89
CA VAL A 41 23.35 7.09 -11.86
C VAL A 41 23.02 5.66 -12.24
N SER A 42 21.75 5.29 -12.09
CA SER A 42 21.22 3.98 -12.42
C SER A 42 20.08 4.11 -13.43
N ILE A 43 19.89 3.10 -14.27
CA ILE A 43 18.78 3.07 -15.24
C ILE A 43 18.18 1.67 -15.39
N PHE A 44 16.88 1.59 -15.63
CA PHE A 44 16.26 0.38 -16.16
C PHE A 44 15.13 0.69 -17.13
N SER A 45 14.68 -0.31 -17.89
CA SER A 45 13.54 -0.18 -18.79
C SER A 45 12.42 -1.12 -18.41
N PHE A 46 11.19 -0.64 -18.55
CA PHE A 46 10.03 -1.51 -18.61
C PHE A 46 9.76 -2.02 -20.03
N ASP A 47 10.49 -1.56 -21.05
CA ASP A 47 10.39 -2.03 -22.44
C ASP A 47 11.17 -3.33 -22.68
N ASN A 48 10.62 -4.23 -23.50
CA ASN A 48 11.22 -5.52 -23.84
C ASN A 48 12.12 -5.45 -25.09
N HIS A 49 12.47 -4.26 -25.55
CA HIS A 49 13.41 -4.06 -26.67
C HIS A 49 14.90 -4.13 -26.26
N PHE A 50 15.22 -4.28 -24.96
CA PHE A 50 16.58 -4.43 -24.42
C PHE A 50 17.57 -3.34 -24.88
N SER A 51 17.06 -2.14 -25.19
CA SER A 51 17.90 -1.06 -25.71
C SER A 51 18.77 -0.43 -24.62
N VAL A 52 18.29 -0.43 -23.37
CA VAL A 52 19.11 -0.05 -22.21
C VAL A 52 20.26 -1.03 -22.03
N ASP A 53 19.98 -2.34 -22.05
CA ASP A 53 20.98 -3.40 -21.92
C ASP A 53 22.05 -3.29 -23.02
N LYS A 54 21.64 -3.18 -24.30
CA LYS A 54 22.57 -2.99 -25.43
C LYS A 54 23.47 -1.76 -25.32
N MET A 55 23.07 -0.75 -24.56
CA MET A 55 23.84 0.48 -24.35
C MET A 55 24.84 0.36 -23.21
N PHE A 56 24.50 -0.37 -22.14
CA PHE A 56 25.27 -0.36 -20.89
C PHE A 56 25.94 -1.69 -20.53
N GLU A 57 25.52 -2.82 -21.10
CA GLU A 57 26.06 -4.13 -20.75
C GLU A 57 27.55 -4.26 -21.09
N PHE A 58 28.32 -4.86 -20.18
CA PHE A 58 29.65 -5.39 -20.50
C PHE A 58 29.53 -6.84 -20.97
N LYS A 59 30.17 -7.16 -22.11
CA LYS A 59 30.18 -8.52 -22.65
C LYS A 59 30.75 -9.49 -21.60
N GLY A 60 29.99 -10.55 -21.31
CA GLY A 60 30.41 -11.62 -20.38
C GLY A 60 30.15 -11.32 -18.90
N GLN A 61 29.43 -10.24 -18.57
CA GLN A 61 29.00 -9.96 -17.20
C GLN A 61 27.95 -10.97 -16.75
N ALA A 62 28.15 -11.60 -15.59
CA ALA A 62 27.18 -12.52 -15.03
C ALA A 62 25.96 -11.75 -14.50
N PRO A 63 24.72 -12.16 -14.86
CA PRO A 63 23.52 -11.51 -14.38
C PRO A 63 23.31 -11.80 -12.88
N ARG A 64 22.97 -10.76 -12.12
CA ARG A 64 22.57 -10.81 -10.70
C ARG A 64 21.05 -10.83 -10.49
N GLY A 65 20.30 -10.69 -11.57
CA GLY A 65 18.86 -10.49 -11.59
C GLY A 65 18.48 -9.38 -12.57
N ASN A 66 17.19 -9.09 -12.68
CA ASN A 66 16.62 -8.18 -13.66
C ASN A 66 15.42 -7.40 -13.07
N VAL A 67 14.77 -6.57 -13.89
CA VAL A 67 13.63 -5.74 -13.46
C VAL A 67 12.42 -6.58 -12.97
N ALA A 68 12.25 -7.81 -13.46
CA ALA A 68 11.20 -8.70 -12.94
C ALA A 68 11.48 -9.09 -11.48
N ASP A 69 12.74 -9.36 -11.12
CA ASP A 69 13.12 -9.69 -9.73
C ASP A 69 12.86 -8.51 -8.78
N LEU A 70 13.08 -7.27 -9.25
CA LEU A 70 12.71 -6.06 -8.49
C LEU A 70 11.21 -6.02 -8.20
N LEU A 71 10.39 -6.31 -9.22
CA LEU A 71 8.93 -6.36 -9.08
C LEU A 71 8.46 -7.53 -8.21
N MET A 72 9.28 -8.58 -8.08
CA MET A 72 9.11 -9.69 -7.13
C MET A 72 9.75 -9.43 -5.75
N GLU A 73 9.94 -8.17 -5.38
CA GLU A 73 10.40 -7.73 -4.06
C GLU A 73 11.87 -8.01 -3.73
N SER A 74 12.71 -8.30 -4.73
CA SER A 74 14.16 -8.35 -4.51
C SER A 74 14.73 -6.95 -4.25
N PRO A 75 15.69 -6.77 -3.32
CA PRO A 75 16.26 -5.45 -3.04
C PRO A 75 16.97 -4.86 -4.27
N GLY A 76 16.57 -3.66 -4.67
CA GLY A 76 17.08 -3.05 -5.91
C GLY A 76 18.60 -2.88 -5.97
N CYS A 77 19.25 -2.59 -4.84
CA CYS A 77 20.71 -2.50 -4.75
C CYS A 77 21.44 -3.80 -5.15
N ASP A 78 20.82 -4.95 -4.90
CA ASP A 78 21.41 -6.26 -5.17
C ASP A 78 21.30 -6.63 -6.67
N LEU A 79 20.37 -5.96 -7.38
CA LEU A 79 20.12 -6.14 -8.81
C LEU A 79 20.96 -5.19 -9.69
N LEU A 80 21.67 -4.23 -9.10
CA LEU A 80 22.48 -3.26 -9.85
C LEU A 80 23.71 -3.93 -10.47
N HIS A 81 23.88 -3.69 -11.77
CA HIS A 81 25.05 -4.04 -12.55
C HIS A 81 25.83 -2.78 -12.88
N THR A 82 27.15 -2.83 -12.70
CA THR A 82 28.02 -1.80 -13.27
C THR A 82 27.98 -1.91 -14.78
N GLY A 83 27.58 -0.84 -15.45
CA GLY A 83 27.53 -0.75 -16.90
C GLY A 83 28.57 0.21 -17.48
N GLN A 84 28.58 0.29 -18.81
CA GLN A 84 29.43 1.19 -19.56
C GLN A 84 29.18 2.65 -19.18
N TYR A 85 30.18 3.51 -19.41
CA TYR A 85 30.12 4.96 -19.16
C TYR A 85 29.91 5.34 -17.68
N GLY A 86 30.19 4.43 -16.74
CA GLY A 86 30.00 4.65 -15.30
C GLY A 86 28.54 4.68 -14.86
N ILE A 87 27.64 4.13 -15.69
CA ILE A 87 26.21 4.05 -15.41
C ILE A 87 25.89 2.66 -14.88
N ASN A 88 25.23 2.60 -13.73
CA ASN A 88 24.66 1.34 -13.27
C ASN A 88 23.36 1.05 -14.00
N TYR A 89 22.99 -0.22 -14.16
CA TYR A 89 21.69 -0.57 -14.71
C TYR A 89 21.12 -1.82 -14.06
N ILE A 90 19.80 -1.96 -14.11
CA ILE A 90 19.12 -3.23 -13.81
C ILE A 90 18.72 -3.83 -15.16
N PRO A 91 19.17 -5.05 -15.50
CA PRO A 91 18.85 -5.69 -16.76
C PRO A 91 17.34 -5.76 -17.02
N SER A 92 16.94 -5.55 -18.27
CA SER A 92 15.53 -5.66 -18.68
C SER A 92 15.07 -7.13 -18.62
N SER A 93 13.76 -7.36 -18.58
CA SER A 93 13.19 -8.71 -18.53
C SER A 93 12.15 -8.93 -19.64
N SER A 94 12.17 -10.12 -20.23
CA SER A 94 11.12 -10.61 -21.14
C SER A 94 9.79 -10.86 -20.43
N ASP A 95 9.85 -11.14 -19.13
CA ASP A 95 8.72 -11.71 -18.35
C ASP A 95 7.81 -10.62 -17.77
N LEU A 96 8.13 -9.35 -18.06
CA LEU A 96 7.36 -8.20 -17.61
C LEU A 96 5.90 -8.23 -18.08
N ALA A 97 5.59 -8.90 -19.20
CA ALA A 97 4.22 -9.06 -19.67
C ALA A 97 3.38 -9.94 -18.73
N ASP A 98 3.96 -11.03 -18.24
CA ASP A 98 3.29 -12.00 -17.37
C ASP A 98 3.09 -11.44 -15.96
N LEU A 99 4.02 -10.58 -15.50
CA LEU A 99 3.94 -9.95 -14.18
C LEU A 99 2.88 -8.86 -14.06
N LYS A 100 2.32 -8.35 -15.16
CA LYS A 100 1.30 -7.30 -15.09
C LYS A 100 0.10 -7.72 -14.24
N GLY A 101 -0.31 -8.99 -14.30
CA GLY A 101 -1.43 -9.52 -13.53
C GLY A 101 -1.16 -9.63 -12.02
N ALA A 102 0.11 -9.74 -11.63
CA ALA A 102 0.51 -9.81 -10.23
C ALA A 102 0.52 -8.42 -9.55
N ILE A 103 0.74 -7.36 -10.33
CA ILE A 103 0.82 -5.98 -9.83
C ILE A 103 -0.59 -5.40 -9.69
N ARG A 104 -1.09 -5.37 -8.44
CA ARG A 104 -2.46 -4.90 -8.14
C ARG A 104 -2.58 -3.40 -7.91
N SER A 105 -1.47 -2.71 -7.65
CA SER A 105 -1.45 -1.31 -7.25
C SER A 105 -0.44 -0.50 -8.06
N PRO A 106 -0.76 0.75 -8.42
CA PRO A 106 0.20 1.69 -9.00
C PRO A 106 1.25 2.21 -8.01
N MET A 107 1.12 1.88 -6.73
CA MET A 107 2.07 2.27 -5.67
C MET A 107 3.14 1.20 -5.44
N THR A 108 3.04 0.04 -6.08
CA THR A 108 3.93 -1.10 -5.85
C THR A 108 5.39 -0.72 -6.04
N LEU A 109 5.74 -0.06 -7.15
CA LEU A 109 7.11 0.36 -7.40
C LEU A 109 7.59 1.42 -6.41
N ALA A 110 6.74 2.37 -6.00
CA ALA A 110 7.11 3.36 -4.99
C ALA A 110 7.49 2.69 -3.65
N ARG A 111 6.73 1.67 -3.23
CA ARG A 111 7.06 0.84 -2.06
C ARG A 111 8.40 0.12 -2.24
N LEU A 112 8.63 -0.48 -3.40
CA LEU A 112 9.87 -1.21 -3.69
C LEU A 112 11.08 -0.26 -3.69
N LEU A 113 10.96 0.91 -4.31
CA LEU A 113 12.04 1.91 -4.35
C LEU A 113 12.34 2.50 -2.98
N ALA A 114 11.33 2.70 -2.13
CA ALA A 114 11.49 3.10 -0.73
C ALA A 114 12.32 2.10 0.10
N GLN A 115 12.45 0.85 -0.34
CA GLN A 115 13.22 -0.20 0.34
C GLN A 115 14.43 -0.68 -0.48
N SER A 116 14.64 -0.10 -1.67
CA SER A 116 15.58 -0.61 -2.68
C SER A 116 17.04 -0.36 -2.33
N ARG A 117 17.33 0.66 -1.52
CA ARG A 117 18.70 1.14 -1.22
C ARG A 117 19.49 1.54 -2.48
N ILE A 118 18.80 1.88 -3.58
CA ILE A 118 19.45 2.39 -4.80
C ILE A 118 19.90 3.84 -4.54
N PRO A 119 21.20 4.17 -4.69
CA PRO A 119 21.70 5.50 -4.43
C PRO A 119 21.54 6.45 -5.62
N GLY A 120 21.54 7.75 -5.33
CA GLY A 120 21.69 8.81 -6.33
C GLY A 120 20.47 8.98 -7.23
N VAL A 121 20.66 8.84 -8.54
CA VAL A 121 19.59 9.02 -9.54
C VAL A 121 19.20 7.69 -10.15
N LEU A 122 17.90 7.45 -10.28
CA LEU A 122 17.33 6.33 -11.01
C LEU A 122 16.49 6.82 -12.18
N ILE A 123 16.86 6.42 -13.39
CA ILE A 123 16.10 6.70 -14.61
C ILE A 123 15.27 5.48 -14.99
N ILE A 124 13.99 5.69 -15.31
CA ILE A 124 13.06 4.65 -15.75
C ILE A 124 12.61 4.97 -17.18
N ASP A 125 12.96 4.09 -18.11
CA ASP A 125 12.47 4.12 -19.50
C ASP A 125 11.18 3.28 -19.61
N THR A 126 10.10 3.84 -20.15
CA THR A 126 8.80 3.14 -20.23
C THR A 126 8.44 2.72 -21.65
N ARG A 127 7.53 1.74 -21.76
CA ARG A 127 6.85 1.38 -23.01
C ARG A 127 5.92 2.49 -23.50
N PRO A 128 5.50 2.46 -24.78
CA PRO A 128 4.51 3.40 -25.33
C PRO A 128 3.06 3.14 -24.89
N ASP A 129 2.82 2.43 -23.78
CA ASP A 129 1.49 2.10 -23.27
C ASP A 129 1.33 2.63 -21.83
N LEU A 130 0.14 3.10 -21.47
CA LEU A 130 -0.19 3.58 -20.11
C LEU A 130 -0.73 2.44 -19.21
N ASP A 131 -0.07 1.29 -19.23
CA ASP A 131 -0.44 0.13 -18.42
C ASP A 131 -0.03 0.26 -16.94
N ILE A 132 -0.24 -0.80 -16.15
CA ILE A 132 0.09 -0.81 -14.72
C ILE A 132 1.59 -0.58 -14.44
N LEU A 133 2.51 -0.98 -15.33
CA LEU A 133 3.95 -0.77 -15.14
C LEU A 133 4.31 0.70 -15.36
N THR A 134 3.83 1.29 -16.46
CA THR A 134 4.02 2.72 -16.74
C THR A 134 3.38 3.57 -15.64
N GLN A 135 2.19 3.19 -15.19
CA GLN A 135 1.50 3.83 -14.06
C GLN A 135 2.29 3.76 -12.75
N ASN A 136 3.00 2.66 -12.50
CA ASN A 136 3.90 2.51 -11.35
C ASN A 136 5.15 3.42 -11.49
N ALA A 137 5.75 3.48 -12.69
CA ALA A 137 6.87 4.40 -12.97
C ALA A 137 6.48 5.87 -12.74
N LEU A 138 5.30 6.26 -13.21
CA LEU A 138 4.76 7.61 -13.05
C LEU A 138 4.48 7.96 -11.59
N TYR A 139 3.93 7.02 -10.82
CA TYR A 139 3.63 7.22 -9.40
C TYR A 139 4.90 7.38 -8.56
N ALA A 140 5.95 6.61 -8.88
CA ALA A 140 7.21 6.63 -8.14
C ALA A 140 8.12 7.83 -8.48
N ALA A 141 7.88 8.51 -9.61
CA ALA A 141 8.76 9.55 -10.14
C ALA A 141 8.77 10.84 -9.32
N ASP A 142 9.96 11.38 -9.05
CA ASP A 142 10.18 12.78 -8.67
C ASP A 142 9.97 13.70 -9.87
N ARG A 143 10.41 13.24 -11.05
CA ARG A 143 10.33 13.96 -12.31
C ARG A 143 9.85 13.06 -13.44
N VAL A 144 8.91 13.54 -14.25
CA VAL A 144 8.47 12.84 -15.47
C VAL A 144 8.81 13.71 -16.67
N LEU A 145 9.69 13.21 -17.53
CA LEU A 145 9.99 13.82 -18.83
C LEU A 145 9.10 13.19 -19.89
N ILE A 146 8.27 14.02 -20.54
CA ILE A 146 7.32 13.59 -21.56
C ILE A 146 7.80 14.06 -22.93
N PRO A 147 8.55 13.22 -23.68
CA PRO A 147 8.97 13.57 -25.02
C PRO A 147 7.77 13.68 -25.96
N VAL A 148 7.71 14.80 -26.68
CA VAL A 148 6.70 15.09 -27.71
C VAL A 148 7.37 15.48 -29.01
N LYS A 149 6.93 14.86 -30.11
CA LYS A 149 7.46 15.06 -31.45
C LYS A 149 6.51 15.85 -32.33
N ASP A 150 5.21 15.61 -32.20
CA ASP A 150 4.17 16.15 -33.08
C ASP A 150 2.85 16.35 -32.32
N MET A 151 1.86 16.92 -33.01
CA MET A 151 0.56 17.20 -32.42
C MET A 151 -0.11 15.96 -31.81
N SER A 152 0.01 14.80 -32.45
CA SER A 152 -0.61 13.58 -31.91
C SER A 152 0.10 13.11 -30.63
N SER A 153 1.42 13.28 -30.51
CA SER A 153 2.11 13.01 -29.23
C SER A 153 1.66 13.94 -28.11
N LEU A 154 1.30 15.18 -28.45
CA LEU A 154 0.77 16.16 -27.50
C LEU A 154 -0.70 15.90 -27.13
N GLU A 155 -1.49 15.31 -28.04
CA GLU A 155 -2.83 14.85 -27.73
C GLU A 155 -2.78 13.64 -26.79
N ASN A 156 -1.91 12.67 -27.06
CA ASN A 156 -1.75 11.49 -26.22
C ASN A 156 -1.27 11.82 -24.81
N CYS A 157 -0.38 12.82 -24.64
CA CYS A 157 0.15 13.14 -23.31
C CYS A 157 -0.94 13.54 -22.30
N ARG A 158 -2.12 13.97 -22.77
CA ARG A 158 -3.28 14.23 -21.92
C ARG A 158 -3.61 13.06 -20.99
N ASN A 159 -3.49 11.80 -21.41
CA ASN A 159 -3.87 10.68 -20.55
C ASN A 159 -2.90 10.49 -19.37
N ILE A 160 -1.62 10.87 -19.52
CA ILE A 160 -0.67 10.96 -18.40
C ILE A 160 -1.14 12.01 -17.39
N PHE A 161 -1.52 13.21 -17.84
CA PHE A 161 -2.04 14.27 -16.95
C PHE A 161 -3.34 13.84 -16.25
N GLU A 162 -4.27 13.23 -16.98
CA GLU A 162 -5.51 12.70 -16.37
C GLU A 162 -5.24 11.59 -15.35
N THR A 163 -4.20 10.78 -15.55
CA THR A 163 -3.77 9.77 -14.58
C THR A 163 -3.27 10.39 -13.29
N PHE A 164 -2.57 11.52 -13.37
CA PHE A 164 -2.15 12.30 -12.21
C PHE A 164 -3.37 12.85 -11.45
N ASP A 165 -4.33 13.43 -12.17
CA ASP A 165 -5.55 13.99 -11.57
C ASP A 165 -6.37 12.92 -10.84
N LYS A 166 -6.64 11.80 -11.52
CA LYS A 166 -7.43 10.69 -10.96
C LYS A 166 -6.81 10.11 -9.69
N ARG A 167 -5.52 10.33 -9.47
CA ARG A 167 -4.76 9.80 -8.33
C ARG A 167 -4.34 10.86 -7.32
N GLY A 168 -4.73 12.12 -7.53
CA GLY A 168 -4.32 13.23 -6.68
C GLY A 168 -2.80 13.46 -6.65
N LEU A 169 -2.09 13.16 -7.74
CA LEU A 169 -0.65 13.43 -7.87
C LEU A 169 -0.42 14.87 -8.34
N ASP A 170 0.59 15.52 -7.78
CA ASP A 170 0.97 16.88 -8.19
C ASP A 170 1.53 16.85 -9.63
N ARG A 171 0.94 17.66 -10.52
CA ARG A 171 1.37 17.83 -11.91
C ARG A 171 2.73 18.53 -12.03
N LYS A 172 3.27 19.12 -10.94
CA LYS A 172 4.57 19.81 -10.96
C LYS A 172 5.73 18.93 -11.42
N SER A 173 5.65 17.62 -11.19
CA SER A 173 6.69 16.69 -11.64
C SER A 173 6.64 16.42 -13.15
N LEU A 174 5.53 16.72 -13.83
CA LEU A 174 5.38 16.52 -15.27
C LEU A 174 6.05 17.66 -16.04
N SER A 175 6.87 17.33 -17.04
CA SER A 175 7.35 18.32 -18.00
C SER A 175 7.52 17.73 -19.39
N LEU A 176 6.98 18.45 -20.37
CA LEU A 176 7.12 18.10 -21.77
C LEU A 176 8.48 18.54 -22.30
N ILE A 177 9.05 17.72 -23.17
CA ILE A 177 10.26 18.05 -23.92
C ILE A 177 10.00 17.84 -25.42
N PRO A 178 10.07 18.90 -26.24
CA PRO A 178 10.03 18.75 -27.68
C PRO A 178 11.25 17.95 -28.15
N CYS A 179 11.02 16.85 -28.85
CA CYS A 179 12.04 15.92 -29.32
C CYS A 179 11.89 15.64 -30.81
N LEU A 180 13.02 15.30 -31.45
CA LEU A 180 13.09 15.03 -32.89
C LEU A 180 12.57 16.20 -33.73
N ILE A 181 12.90 17.42 -33.31
CA ILE A 181 12.50 18.67 -33.97
C ILE A 181 13.32 18.87 -35.24
N ASP A 182 12.67 18.99 -36.39
CA ASP A 182 13.34 19.34 -37.64
C ASP A 182 13.40 20.85 -37.79
N GLU A 183 14.53 21.45 -37.41
CA GLU A 183 14.69 22.91 -37.38
C GLU A 183 14.65 23.58 -38.75
N ARG A 184 14.74 22.78 -39.83
CA ARG A 184 14.62 23.24 -41.21
C ARG A 184 13.17 23.53 -41.59
N ILE A 185 12.21 22.96 -40.85
CA ILE A 185 10.79 23.23 -41.06
C ILE A 185 10.45 24.58 -40.43
N LYS A 186 9.99 25.50 -41.27
CA LYS A 186 9.48 26.82 -40.87
C LYS A 186 8.03 26.95 -41.31
N PHE A 187 7.24 27.67 -40.52
CA PHE A 187 5.83 27.94 -40.81
C PHE A 187 5.60 29.45 -40.91
N ASP A 188 4.64 29.83 -41.75
CA ASP A 188 4.12 31.20 -41.76
C ASP A 188 3.17 31.42 -40.57
N GLY A 189 3.11 32.65 -40.06
CA GLY A 189 2.20 33.05 -38.97
C GLY A 189 2.86 33.21 -37.60
N PRO A 190 2.09 33.14 -36.49
CA PRO A 190 2.60 33.49 -35.16
C PRO A 190 3.61 32.49 -34.58
N PHE A 191 3.63 31.26 -35.10
CA PHE A 191 4.58 30.21 -34.66
C PHE A 191 5.46 29.82 -35.83
N GLN A 192 6.73 30.23 -35.80
CA GLN A 192 7.65 30.14 -36.93
C GLN A 192 8.34 28.77 -37.05
N ASP A 193 8.25 27.92 -36.04
CA ASP A 193 8.87 26.59 -36.04
C ASP A 193 8.09 25.58 -35.18
N GLN A 194 8.46 24.30 -35.31
CA GLN A 194 7.79 23.18 -34.67
C GLN A 194 7.91 23.21 -33.13
N LYS A 195 9.06 23.62 -32.58
CA LYS A 195 9.25 23.73 -31.13
C LYS A 195 8.38 24.82 -30.53
N GLY A 196 8.28 25.99 -31.18
CA GLY A 196 7.43 27.10 -30.77
C GLY A 196 5.97 26.71 -30.80
N LEU A 197 5.53 26.01 -31.86
CA LEU A 197 4.17 25.51 -31.96
C LEU A 197 3.83 24.53 -30.83
N LEU A 198 4.67 23.51 -30.61
CA LEU A 198 4.44 22.51 -29.55
C LEU A 198 4.41 23.14 -28.15
N ARG A 199 5.32 24.09 -27.87
CA ARG A 199 5.34 24.82 -26.60
C ARG A 199 4.09 25.66 -26.40
N ALA A 200 3.64 26.37 -27.43
CA ALA A 200 2.43 27.18 -27.35
C ALA A 200 1.20 26.32 -27.03
N TYR A 201 1.05 25.17 -27.68
CA TYR A 201 -0.04 24.25 -27.36
C TYR A 201 0.06 23.65 -25.95
N ALA A 202 1.27 23.37 -25.46
CA ALA A 202 1.47 22.90 -24.09
C ALA A 202 1.08 23.98 -23.07
N ILE A 203 1.53 25.23 -23.27
CA ILE A 203 1.20 26.38 -22.41
C ILE A 203 -0.32 26.60 -22.39
N ASN A 204 -0.99 26.56 -23.54
CA ASN A 204 -2.45 26.72 -23.63
C ASN A 204 -3.22 25.61 -22.89
N ARG A 205 -2.61 24.45 -22.66
CA ARG A 205 -3.18 23.35 -21.87
C ARG A 205 -2.74 23.37 -20.40
N GLY A 206 -1.97 24.38 -19.99
CA GLY A 206 -1.41 24.48 -18.63
C GLY A 206 -0.31 23.45 -18.36
N TYR A 207 0.33 22.91 -19.40
CA TYR A 207 1.39 21.95 -19.25
C TYR A 207 2.76 22.65 -19.17
N ARG A 208 3.63 22.16 -18.29
CA ARG A 208 5.01 22.64 -18.18
C ARG A 208 5.84 22.09 -19.33
N CYS A 209 6.66 22.93 -19.94
CA CYS A 209 7.66 22.52 -20.92
C CYS A 209 9.06 22.84 -20.38
N VAL A 210 10.04 22.01 -20.71
CA VAL A 210 11.44 22.36 -20.51
C VAL A 210 11.86 23.43 -21.52
N ASP A 211 12.78 24.30 -21.11
CA ASP A 211 13.26 25.42 -21.93
C ASP A 211 14.14 25.00 -23.10
N THR A 212 14.66 23.77 -23.07
CA THR A 212 15.42 23.15 -24.17
C THR A 212 14.54 22.25 -25.05
N PHE A 213 15.13 21.68 -26.10
CA PHE A 213 14.49 20.73 -27.01
C PHE A 213 15.55 19.84 -27.64
N ILE A 214 15.17 18.68 -28.17
CA ILE A 214 16.10 17.77 -28.86
C ILE A 214 15.83 17.81 -30.37
N SER A 215 16.82 18.23 -31.15
CA SER A 215 16.75 18.28 -32.61
C SER A 215 16.80 16.89 -33.23
N LYS A 216 16.18 16.77 -34.41
CA LYS A 216 16.34 15.59 -35.25
C LYS A 216 17.74 15.59 -35.86
N SER A 217 18.47 14.49 -35.73
CA SER A 217 19.83 14.36 -36.25
C SER A 217 20.03 13.00 -36.91
N PRO A 218 20.28 12.94 -38.23
CA PRO A 218 20.60 11.69 -38.92
C PRO A 218 21.80 10.96 -38.30
N LYS A 219 22.77 11.73 -37.78
CA LYS A 219 23.93 11.17 -37.10
C LYS A 219 23.53 10.44 -35.82
N VAL A 220 22.64 11.03 -35.01
CA VAL A 220 22.13 10.40 -33.77
C VAL A 220 21.30 9.16 -34.09
N GLU A 221 20.43 9.24 -35.10
CA GLU A 221 19.64 8.10 -35.56
C GLU A 221 20.51 6.92 -36.01
N SER A 222 21.70 7.18 -36.58
CA SER A 222 22.64 6.13 -36.99
C SER A 222 23.39 5.43 -35.84
N LEU A 223 23.38 5.98 -34.62
CA LEU A 223 24.19 5.46 -33.50
C LEU A 223 23.71 4.10 -32.97
N ASN A 224 22.48 3.72 -33.30
CA ASN A 224 21.89 2.43 -32.92
C ASN A 224 22.14 1.31 -33.95
N THR A 225 22.75 1.64 -35.09
CA THR A 225 22.92 0.72 -36.22
C THR A 225 24.40 0.58 -36.56
N ASN A 226 25.02 -0.50 -36.12
CA ASN A 226 26.42 -0.82 -36.42
C ASN A 226 26.65 -2.35 -36.42
N PRO A 227 27.81 -2.82 -36.93
CA PRO A 227 28.09 -4.25 -37.06
C PRO A 227 28.25 -5.01 -35.74
N ASP A 228 28.57 -4.33 -34.64
CA ASP A 228 28.78 -4.96 -33.33
C ASP A 228 27.50 -5.03 -32.48
N GLY A 229 26.40 -4.43 -32.95
CA GLY A 229 25.08 -4.45 -32.34
C GLY A 229 24.92 -3.53 -31.11
N ARG A 230 25.92 -2.70 -30.79
CA ARG A 230 25.88 -1.80 -29.62
C ARG A 230 25.11 -0.53 -29.93
N ILE A 231 24.73 0.21 -28.89
CA ILE A 231 24.22 1.57 -29.04
C ILE A 231 25.29 2.54 -28.55
N TYR A 232 25.71 3.45 -29.42
CA TYR A 232 26.74 4.43 -29.11
C TYR A 232 26.13 5.72 -28.51
N PRO A 233 26.74 6.31 -27.46
CA PRO A 233 26.21 7.50 -26.83
C PRO A 233 26.50 8.76 -27.62
N ILE A 234 25.57 9.72 -27.54
CA ILE A 234 25.66 11.05 -28.15
C ILE A 234 26.90 11.80 -27.63
N LEU A 235 27.16 11.68 -26.32
CA LEU A 235 28.28 12.34 -25.63
C LEU A 235 29.63 12.13 -26.33
N THR A 236 29.89 10.92 -26.86
CA THR A 236 31.17 10.62 -27.51
C THR A 236 31.07 10.54 -29.04
N HIS A 237 29.93 10.14 -29.61
CA HIS A 237 29.81 9.84 -31.04
C HIS A 237 29.01 10.87 -31.87
N ALA A 238 28.44 11.90 -31.22
CA ALA A 238 27.69 12.97 -31.89
C ALA A 238 28.04 14.38 -31.38
N LYS A 239 29.28 14.58 -30.90
CA LYS A 239 29.78 15.86 -30.35
C LYS A 239 29.59 17.08 -31.26
N GLY A 240 29.66 16.89 -32.57
CA GLY A 240 29.51 17.97 -33.56
C GLY A 240 28.07 18.31 -33.94
N THR A 241 27.07 17.76 -33.24
CA THR A 241 25.65 18.01 -33.51
C THR A 241 25.04 18.89 -32.42
N ASP A 242 24.02 19.67 -32.75
CA ASP A 242 23.30 20.52 -31.79
C ASP A 242 22.71 19.70 -30.63
N VAL A 243 22.35 18.44 -30.91
CA VAL A 243 21.84 17.47 -29.94
C VAL A 243 22.80 17.30 -28.75
N HIS A 244 24.12 17.34 -28.97
CA HIS A 244 25.09 17.26 -27.87
C HIS A 244 24.94 18.45 -26.90
N GLY A 245 24.83 19.66 -27.43
CA GLY A 245 24.61 20.87 -26.62
C GLY A 245 23.28 20.83 -25.87
N GLN A 246 22.22 20.38 -26.54
CA GLN A 246 20.88 20.26 -25.96
C GLN A 246 20.81 19.23 -24.83
N PHE A 247 21.47 18.07 -24.96
CA PHE A 247 21.58 17.12 -23.85
C PHE A 247 22.41 17.66 -22.69
N THR A 248 23.44 18.48 -22.97
CA THR A 248 24.21 19.15 -21.92
C THR A 248 23.34 20.12 -21.13
N GLU A 249 22.52 20.92 -21.82
CA GLU A 249 21.57 21.86 -21.22
C GLU A 249 20.51 21.13 -20.38
N LEU A 250 19.90 20.09 -20.95
CA LEU A 250 18.92 19.26 -20.24
C LEU A 250 19.51 18.63 -18.97
N ALA A 251 20.70 18.06 -19.06
CA ALA A 251 21.33 17.41 -17.92
C ALA A 251 21.71 18.40 -16.82
N ARG A 252 22.12 19.63 -17.15
CA ARG A 252 22.34 20.70 -16.16
C ARG A 252 21.05 21.07 -15.43
N MET A 253 19.97 21.32 -16.17
CA MET A 253 18.66 21.62 -15.59
C MET A 253 18.21 20.53 -14.62
N VAL A 254 18.32 19.25 -15.04
CA VAL A 254 17.94 18.11 -14.21
C VAL A 254 18.86 17.99 -12.98
N LEU A 255 20.15 18.27 -13.12
CA LEU A 255 21.09 18.25 -12.00
C LEU A 255 20.75 19.32 -10.94
N ASP A 256 20.39 20.52 -11.38
CA ASP A 256 19.95 21.60 -10.48
C ASP A 256 18.66 21.20 -9.73
N GLU A 257 17.71 20.55 -10.41
CA GLU A 257 16.49 20.02 -9.79
C GLU A 257 16.79 18.93 -8.75
N ILE A 258 17.71 18.02 -9.06
CA ILE A 258 18.16 16.96 -8.13
C ILE A 258 18.80 17.60 -6.89
N GLN A 259 19.70 18.56 -7.05
CA GLN A 259 20.38 19.24 -5.95
C GLN A 259 19.41 20.05 -5.08
N ALA A 260 18.37 20.63 -5.67
CA ALA A 260 17.32 21.35 -4.95
C ALA A 260 16.33 20.41 -4.21
N THR A 261 16.33 19.11 -4.51
CA THR A 261 15.40 18.15 -3.91
C THR A 261 16.01 17.50 -2.68
N ALA A 262 15.70 18.06 -1.51
CA ALA A 262 16.15 17.51 -0.23
C ALA A 262 15.50 16.16 0.11
N GLU A 263 14.25 15.92 -0.29
CA GLU A 263 13.51 14.70 0.05
C GLU A 263 12.93 14.06 -1.22
N PRO A 264 13.63 13.09 -1.81
CA PRO A 264 13.11 12.33 -2.94
C PRO A 264 11.82 11.59 -2.56
N ARG A 265 10.99 11.31 -3.55
CA ARG A 265 9.70 10.64 -3.39
C ARG A 265 9.85 9.26 -2.75
N ALA A 266 10.94 8.55 -3.03
CA ALA A 266 11.26 7.28 -2.38
C ALA A 266 11.46 7.44 -0.85
N LEU A 267 12.11 8.52 -0.40
CA LEU A 267 12.28 8.83 1.02
C LEU A 267 10.94 9.21 1.66
N LEU A 268 10.16 10.10 1.03
CA LEU A 268 8.85 10.50 1.53
C LEU A 268 7.91 9.31 1.69
N PHE A 269 7.95 8.37 0.74
CA PHE A 269 7.17 7.14 0.80
C PHE A 269 7.63 6.20 1.92
N HIS A 270 8.94 6.06 2.12
CA HIS A 270 9.50 5.32 3.25
C HIS A 270 9.05 5.91 4.60
N GLN A 271 9.18 7.23 4.78
CA GLN A 271 8.73 7.93 5.99
C GLN A 271 7.24 7.72 6.24
N TRP A 272 6.40 7.84 5.20
CA TRP A 272 4.96 7.59 5.29
C TRP A 272 4.66 6.14 5.72
N GLN A 273 5.34 5.16 5.14
CA GLN A 273 5.14 3.74 5.47
C GLN A 273 5.55 3.44 6.92
N THR A 274 6.65 4.01 7.39
CA THR A 274 7.10 3.88 8.78
C THR A 274 6.10 4.52 9.73
N ALA A 275 5.67 5.76 9.48
CA ALA A 275 4.68 6.45 10.29
C ALA A 275 3.34 5.70 10.35
N GLU A 276 2.89 5.13 9.23
CA GLU A 276 1.68 4.32 9.16
C GLU A 276 1.81 3.03 10.00
N THR A 277 2.99 2.39 9.94
CA THR A 277 3.28 1.20 10.74
C THR A 277 3.30 1.51 12.24
N ASP A 278 3.91 2.63 12.63
CA ASP A 278 3.97 3.07 14.02
C ASP A 278 2.60 3.47 14.54
N ARG A 279 1.79 4.16 13.74
CA ARG A 279 0.38 4.45 14.04
C ARG A 279 -0.41 3.17 14.30
N LYS A 280 -0.25 2.16 13.44
CA LYS A 280 -0.91 0.86 13.58
C LYS A 280 -0.51 0.16 14.89
N LYS A 281 0.79 0.13 15.20
CA LYS A 281 1.32 -0.42 16.46
C LYS A 281 0.78 0.34 17.68
N ALA A 282 0.84 1.66 17.67
CA ALA A 282 0.33 2.49 18.76
C ALA A 282 -1.16 2.27 19.00
N ALA A 283 -1.97 2.19 17.93
CA ALA A 283 -3.39 1.91 18.04
C ALA A 283 -3.68 0.50 18.59
N PHE A 284 -2.88 -0.50 18.19
CA PHE A 284 -2.96 -1.87 18.74
C PHE A 284 -2.65 -1.89 20.24
N TYR A 285 -1.51 -1.31 20.67
CA TYR A 285 -1.14 -1.28 22.08
C TYR A 285 -2.11 -0.45 22.93
N GLY A 286 -2.62 0.66 22.39
CA GLY A 286 -3.68 1.44 23.04
C GLY A 286 -4.93 0.60 23.32
N ARG A 287 -5.38 -0.19 22.34
CA ARG A 287 -6.49 -1.14 22.54
C ARG A 287 -6.14 -2.21 23.57
N MET A 288 -4.97 -2.84 23.43
CA MET A 288 -4.51 -3.90 24.34
C MET A 288 -4.45 -3.43 25.80
N SER A 289 -4.02 -2.20 26.06
CA SER A 289 -3.89 -1.66 27.42
C SER A 289 -5.23 -1.59 28.19
N GLY A 290 -6.36 -1.48 27.49
CA GLY A 290 -7.70 -1.45 28.09
C GLY A 290 -8.33 -2.83 28.27
N VAL A 291 -7.68 -3.90 27.79
CA VAL A 291 -8.23 -5.26 27.78
C VAL A 291 -7.87 -5.97 29.08
N LYS A 292 -8.86 -6.48 29.80
CA LYS A 292 -8.66 -7.36 30.96
C LYS A 292 -7.90 -8.61 30.53
N GLN A 293 -6.75 -8.84 31.16
CA GLN A 293 -5.85 -9.96 30.86
C GLN A 293 -6.27 -11.26 31.55
N GLU A 294 -7.23 -11.21 32.47
CA GLU A 294 -7.73 -12.37 33.20
C GLU A 294 -9.16 -12.72 32.75
N CYS A 295 -9.43 -14.01 32.61
CA CYS A 295 -10.78 -14.48 32.30
C CYS A 295 -11.71 -14.19 33.46
N LEU A 296 -12.84 -13.53 33.18
CA LEU A 296 -13.83 -13.14 34.18
C LEU A 296 -14.39 -14.31 35.01
N PHE A 297 -14.36 -15.54 34.49
CA PHE A 297 -14.92 -16.70 35.17
C PHE A 297 -13.92 -17.44 36.07
N CYS A 298 -12.68 -17.61 35.63
CA CYS A 298 -11.69 -18.42 36.36
C CYS A 298 -10.55 -17.59 36.96
N GLY A 299 -10.44 -16.30 36.65
CA GLY A 299 -9.35 -15.42 37.10
C GLY A 299 -7.97 -15.76 36.54
N ARG A 300 -7.85 -16.81 35.71
CA ARG A 300 -6.59 -17.16 35.05
C ARG A 300 -6.30 -16.19 33.92
N GLN A 301 -5.02 -15.95 33.65
CA GLN A 301 -4.56 -15.17 32.50
C GLN A 301 -5.16 -15.75 31.21
N ALA A 302 -5.95 -14.94 30.53
CA ALA A 302 -6.58 -15.25 29.25
C ALA A 302 -5.60 -14.89 28.14
N GLY A 303 -4.75 -15.86 27.79
CA GLY A 303 -3.69 -15.76 26.79
C GLY A 303 -3.02 -17.13 26.62
N ASN A 304 -2.12 -17.29 25.64
CA ASN A 304 -1.39 -18.54 25.39
C ASN A 304 -2.26 -19.77 25.01
N GLY A 305 -3.18 -19.64 24.04
CA GLY A 305 -3.90 -20.80 23.49
C GLY A 305 -5.26 -21.13 24.12
N SER A 306 -5.61 -20.50 25.25
CA SER A 306 -6.84 -20.81 26.01
C SER A 306 -8.01 -19.85 25.75
N ALA A 307 -7.72 -18.59 25.38
CA ALA A 307 -8.72 -17.56 25.16
C ALA A 307 -9.49 -17.75 23.84
N GLY A 308 -10.73 -18.24 23.93
CA GLY A 308 -11.57 -18.51 22.76
C GLY A 308 -12.50 -17.36 22.37
N TYR A 309 -12.68 -16.38 23.27
CA TYR A 309 -13.65 -15.31 23.07
C TYR A 309 -13.09 -13.95 23.51
N PHE A 310 -13.43 -12.91 22.76
CA PHE A 310 -13.19 -11.51 23.13
C PHE A 310 -14.53 -10.87 23.47
N PHE A 311 -14.59 -10.14 24.59
CA PHE A 311 -15.77 -9.37 24.94
C PHE A 311 -15.47 -7.87 24.93
N GLU A 312 -16.46 -7.07 24.57
CA GLU A 312 -16.41 -5.61 24.68
C GLU A 312 -17.81 -5.05 24.86
N THR A 313 -17.96 -4.07 25.76
CA THR A 313 -19.20 -3.31 25.87
C THR A 313 -19.37 -2.32 24.72
N ALA A 314 -20.60 -1.96 24.38
CA ALA A 314 -20.87 -1.01 23.30
C ALA A 314 -20.15 0.33 23.48
N ASP A 315 -20.10 0.83 24.72
CA ASP A 315 -19.43 2.05 25.15
C ASP A 315 -17.90 1.90 25.33
N ARG A 316 -17.34 0.70 25.14
CA ARG A 316 -15.93 0.34 25.38
C ARG A 316 -15.46 0.53 26.83
N GLY A 317 -16.37 0.63 27.79
CA GLY A 317 -16.04 0.74 29.21
C GLY A 317 -15.45 -0.54 29.81
N ALA A 318 -15.71 -1.71 29.22
CA ALA A 318 -15.09 -2.97 29.61
C ALA A 318 -14.79 -3.84 28.38
N SER A 319 -13.59 -4.42 28.36
CA SER A 319 -13.18 -5.42 27.37
C SER A 319 -12.21 -6.43 27.98
N GLY A 320 -12.07 -7.59 27.35
CA GLY A 320 -11.26 -8.68 27.89
C GLY A 320 -11.38 -9.94 27.05
N PHE A 321 -10.64 -10.96 27.46
CA PHE A 321 -10.73 -12.30 26.88
C PHE A 321 -11.40 -13.29 27.84
N LEU A 322 -12.11 -14.27 27.30
CA LEU A 322 -12.67 -15.39 28.04
C LEU A 322 -12.02 -16.69 27.58
N ASP A 323 -11.67 -17.51 28.56
CA ASP A 323 -11.21 -18.87 28.37
C ASP A 323 -12.31 -19.72 27.69
N THR A 324 -11.89 -20.55 26.74
CA THR A 324 -12.78 -21.35 25.90
C THR A 324 -13.64 -22.28 26.75
N GLU A 325 -13.04 -23.03 27.67
CA GLU A 325 -13.77 -23.98 28.53
C GLU A 325 -14.70 -23.25 29.49
N CYS A 326 -14.29 -22.09 29.99
CA CYS A 326 -15.08 -21.30 30.90
C CYS A 326 -16.37 -20.76 30.26
N PHE A 327 -16.27 -20.18 29.06
CA PHE A 327 -17.44 -19.64 28.36
C PHE A 327 -18.31 -20.73 27.77
N ASP A 328 -17.72 -21.79 27.20
CA ASP A 328 -18.47 -22.96 26.74
C ASP A 328 -19.26 -23.61 27.89
N GLY A 329 -18.62 -23.77 29.05
CA GLY A 329 -19.25 -24.27 30.27
C GLY A 329 -20.33 -23.33 30.83
N PHE A 330 -20.16 -22.02 30.66
CA PHE A 330 -21.21 -21.05 30.98
C PHE A 330 -22.43 -21.25 30.07
N LEU A 331 -22.24 -21.34 28.76
CA LEU A 331 -23.33 -21.56 27.81
C LEU A 331 -24.07 -22.87 28.09
N THR A 332 -23.37 -23.98 28.23
CA THR A 332 -24.00 -25.30 28.47
C THR A 332 -24.82 -25.29 29.76
N ALA A 333 -24.23 -24.88 30.88
CA ALA A 333 -24.89 -24.98 32.19
C ALA A 333 -25.95 -23.89 32.42
N ASN A 334 -25.66 -22.63 32.06
CA ASN A 334 -26.47 -21.48 32.47
C ASN A 334 -27.50 -21.07 31.39
N ILE A 335 -27.17 -21.25 30.11
CA ILE A 335 -28.03 -20.83 29.00
C ILE A 335 -28.86 -22.00 28.46
N TYR A 336 -28.24 -23.17 28.29
CA TYR A 336 -28.87 -24.36 27.71
C TYR A 336 -29.31 -25.43 28.73
N GLY A 337 -28.95 -25.29 30.02
CA GLY A 337 -29.39 -26.20 31.08
C GLY A 337 -28.78 -27.61 31.02
N ILE A 338 -27.65 -27.78 30.35
CA ILE A 338 -26.90 -29.03 30.25
C ILE A 338 -25.93 -29.11 31.43
N GLY A 339 -26.23 -29.98 32.39
CA GLY A 339 -25.42 -30.15 33.61
C GLY A 339 -24.02 -30.73 33.36
N PRO A 340 -23.11 -30.62 34.34
CA PRO A 340 -21.73 -31.08 34.22
C PRO A 340 -21.60 -32.58 33.95
N GLU A 341 -22.54 -33.40 34.43
CA GLU A 341 -22.60 -34.85 34.14
C GLU A 341 -22.77 -35.17 32.65
N GLN A 342 -23.27 -34.20 31.86
CA GLN A 342 -23.52 -34.33 30.42
C GLN A 342 -22.50 -33.55 29.57
N ALA A 343 -21.36 -33.14 30.15
CA ALA A 343 -20.37 -32.30 29.47
C ALA A 343 -19.78 -32.90 28.17
N THR A 344 -19.76 -34.24 28.06
CA THR A 344 -19.29 -34.99 26.88
C THR A 344 -20.43 -35.44 25.96
N SER A 345 -21.68 -35.08 26.26
CA SER A 345 -22.84 -35.45 25.45
C SER A 345 -22.81 -34.80 24.06
N PRO A 346 -23.45 -35.41 23.04
CA PRO A 346 -23.63 -34.77 21.73
C PRO A 346 -24.29 -33.39 21.80
N ALA A 347 -25.21 -33.18 22.76
CA ALA A 347 -25.85 -31.89 22.98
C ALA A 347 -24.85 -30.83 23.48
N ALA A 348 -23.97 -31.19 24.40
CA ALA A 348 -22.90 -30.29 24.86
C ALA A 348 -21.91 -29.96 23.73
N GLN A 349 -21.59 -30.94 22.88
CA GLN A 349 -20.72 -30.70 21.72
C GLN A 349 -21.37 -29.75 20.71
N MET A 350 -22.66 -29.93 20.41
CA MET A 350 -23.41 -29.04 19.54
C MET A 350 -23.41 -27.59 20.06
N VAL A 351 -23.56 -27.38 21.37
CA VAL A 351 -23.47 -26.04 21.97
C VAL A 351 -22.09 -25.41 21.76
N ARG A 352 -21.01 -26.19 21.92
CA ARG A 352 -19.64 -25.71 21.67
C ARG A 352 -19.40 -25.32 20.21
N ASP A 353 -19.91 -26.13 19.28
CA ASP A 353 -19.80 -25.83 17.85
C ASP A 353 -20.58 -24.56 17.50
N VAL A 354 -21.80 -24.42 18.02
CA VAL A 354 -22.62 -23.21 17.90
C VAL A 354 -21.89 -21.97 18.46
N ALA A 355 -21.20 -22.11 19.59
CA ALA A 355 -20.50 -21.01 20.23
C ALA A 355 -19.35 -20.45 19.38
N ARG A 356 -18.67 -21.31 18.62
CA ARG A 356 -17.60 -20.89 17.71
C ARG A 356 -18.12 -20.12 16.49
N ASP A 357 -19.36 -20.34 16.09
CA ASP A 357 -19.96 -19.69 14.90
C ASP A 357 -20.96 -18.59 15.22
N SER A 358 -21.06 -18.20 16.49
CA SER A 358 -22.04 -17.21 16.93
C SER A 358 -21.41 -16.06 17.71
N VAL A 359 -22.04 -14.90 17.58
CA VAL A 359 -21.78 -13.73 18.43
C VAL A 359 -22.87 -13.68 19.49
N PHE A 360 -22.47 -13.49 20.74
CA PHE A 360 -23.40 -13.44 21.86
C PHE A 360 -23.52 -12.01 22.38
N VAL A 361 -24.73 -11.65 22.79
CA VAL A 361 -25.06 -10.31 23.28
C VAL A 361 -25.80 -10.44 24.59
N CYS A 362 -25.32 -9.74 25.61
CA CYS A 362 -25.99 -9.62 26.90
C CYS A 362 -26.43 -8.17 27.09
N ARG A 363 -27.71 -7.97 27.40
CA ARG A 363 -28.28 -6.67 27.70
C ARG A 363 -29.11 -6.75 28.98
N PRO A 364 -28.86 -5.91 29.99
CA PRO A 364 -29.73 -5.85 31.16
C PRO A 364 -31.17 -5.50 30.75
N VAL A 365 -32.16 -6.08 31.42
CA VAL A 365 -33.57 -5.73 31.25
C VAL A 365 -34.18 -5.55 32.64
N GLU A 366 -34.84 -4.42 32.85
CA GLU A 366 -35.63 -4.18 34.05
C GLU A 366 -37.06 -4.58 33.77
N ASN A 367 -37.48 -5.69 34.37
CA ASN A 367 -38.88 -6.08 34.44
C ASN A 367 -39.29 -6.08 35.91
N GLY A 368 -40.55 -5.76 36.24
CA GLY A 368 -41.06 -5.70 37.62
C GLY A 368 -40.94 -6.99 38.45
N ALA A 369 -40.31 -8.04 37.92
CA ALA A 369 -40.03 -9.34 38.53
C ALA A 369 -38.56 -9.50 39.03
N GLY A 370 -37.72 -8.46 38.93
CA GLY A 370 -36.32 -8.47 39.38
C GLY A 370 -35.31 -8.26 38.24
N LEU A 371 -34.01 -8.32 38.55
CA LEU A 371 -32.94 -8.14 37.56
C LEU A 371 -32.94 -9.27 36.53
N GLN A 372 -33.06 -8.93 35.25
CA GLN A 372 -32.99 -9.88 34.14
C GLN A 372 -31.92 -9.46 33.13
N VAL A 373 -31.46 -10.43 32.34
CA VAL A 373 -30.58 -10.21 31.19
C VAL A 373 -31.20 -10.85 29.97
N GLU A 374 -31.41 -10.04 28.95
CA GLU A 374 -31.68 -10.52 27.60
C GLU A 374 -30.37 -11.08 27.04
N PHE A 375 -30.36 -12.38 26.75
CA PHE A 375 -29.27 -13.06 26.09
C PHE A 375 -29.67 -13.35 24.64
N SER A 376 -28.97 -12.72 23.70
CA SER A 376 -29.22 -12.87 22.27
C SER A 376 -28.03 -13.51 21.56
N ARG A 377 -28.32 -14.30 20.54
CA ARG A 377 -27.34 -14.95 19.66
C ARG A 377 -27.51 -14.43 18.24
N PHE A 378 -26.39 -14.09 17.61
CA PHE A 378 -26.31 -13.62 16.23
C PHE A 378 -25.34 -14.48 15.42
N SER A 379 -25.53 -14.51 14.10
CA SER A 379 -24.52 -15.06 13.19
C SER A 379 -23.27 -14.16 13.17
N ARG A 380 -22.16 -14.63 12.58
CA ARG A 380 -20.94 -13.82 12.40
C ARG A 380 -21.15 -12.60 11.51
N GLU A 381 -22.19 -12.60 10.69
CA GLU A 381 -22.61 -11.48 9.84
C GLU A 381 -23.58 -10.52 10.55
N GLY A 382 -24.01 -10.86 11.77
CA GLY A 382 -24.89 -10.01 12.57
C GLY A 382 -26.38 -10.25 12.36
N SER A 383 -26.79 -11.38 11.77
CA SER A 383 -28.20 -11.76 11.67
C SER A 383 -28.71 -12.34 13.00
N PRO A 384 -29.91 -11.97 13.50
CA PRO A 384 -30.43 -12.48 14.76
C PRO A 384 -30.83 -13.95 14.62
N LEU A 385 -30.41 -14.80 15.57
CA LEU A 385 -30.67 -16.24 15.56
C LEU A 385 -31.53 -16.69 16.75
N GLN A 386 -31.33 -16.09 17.92
CA GLN A 386 -32.05 -16.45 19.13
C GLN A 386 -32.07 -15.28 20.11
N ARG A 387 -33.14 -15.15 20.89
CA ARG A 387 -33.27 -14.22 22.01
C ARG A 387 -34.02 -14.89 23.15
N LYS A 388 -33.54 -14.75 24.38
CA LYS A 388 -34.19 -15.26 25.58
C LYS A 388 -33.77 -14.47 26.81
N ASP A 389 -34.71 -14.25 27.72
CA ASP A 389 -34.44 -13.55 28.98
C ASP A 389 -34.12 -14.55 30.09
N PHE A 390 -33.12 -14.20 30.89
CA PHE A 390 -32.65 -15.00 32.02
C PHE A 390 -32.72 -14.18 33.31
N PRO A 391 -33.31 -14.71 34.40
CA PRO A 391 -33.27 -14.05 35.69
C PRO A 391 -31.83 -14.07 36.24
N VAL A 392 -31.38 -12.95 36.79
CA VAL A 392 -30.06 -12.84 37.40
C VAL A 392 -30.19 -13.00 38.91
N LYS A 393 -29.56 -14.05 39.45
CA LYS A 393 -29.45 -14.28 40.90
C LYS A 393 -27.99 -14.07 41.31
N GLU A 394 -27.75 -13.48 42.49
CA GLU A 394 -26.39 -13.30 43.00
C GLU A 394 -25.70 -14.65 43.30
N PHE A 395 -26.47 -15.61 43.82
CA PHE A 395 -26.01 -16.96 44.15
C PHE A 395 -26.87 -18.03 43.48
N GLU A 396 -26.21 -19.12 43.10
CA GLU A 396 -26.80 -20.36 42.59
C GLU A 396 -26.47 -21.53 43.54
N GLY A 397 -27.31 -22.57 43.54
CA GLY A 397 -27.16 -23.75 44.41
C GLY A 397 -28.18 -23.85 45.55
N GLY A 398 -28.09 -24.96 46.31
CA GLY A 398 -28.97 -25.28 47.44
C GLY A 398 -28.44 -24.75 48.78
N PHE A 399 -29.15 -25.04 49.87
CA PHE A 399 -28.81 -24.56 51.22
C PHE A 399 -27.39 -24.95 51.70
N LEU A 400 -26.80 -26.02 51.13
CA LEU A 400 -25.49 -26.56 51.49
C LEU A 400 -24.32 -26.06 50.60
N SER A 401 -24.59 -25.50 49.42
CA SER A 401 -23.57 -24.92 48.53
C SER A 401 -24.10 -23.67 47.84
N ARG A 402 -23.52 -22.50 48.19
CA ARG A 402 -23.77 -21.22 47.54
C ARG A 402 -22.57 -20.87 46.67
N GLU A 403 -22.73 -20.97 45.37
CA GLU A 403 -21.75 -20.46 44.40
C GLU A 403 -22.26 -19.14 43.83
N ARG A 404 -21.35 -18.23 43.46
CA ARG A 404 -21.75 -17.00 42.77
C ARG A 404 -22.22 -17.35 41.35
N SER A 405 -23.34 -16.78 40.92
CA SER A 405 -23.82 -16.98 39.55
C SER A 405 -22.81 -16.45 38.53
N LYS A 406 -22.49 -17.26 37.52
CA LYS A 406 -21.61 -16.84 36.43
C LYS A 406 -22.22 -15.73 35.58
N LEU A 407 -23.55 -15.73 35.41
CA LEU A 407 -24.26 -14.65 34.72
C LEU A 407 -24.18 -13.35 35.52
N HIS A 408 -24.40 -13.40 36.84
CA HIS A 408 -24.26 -12.22 37.70
C HIS A 408 -22.83 -11.67 37.69
N LEU A 409 -21.82 -12.54 37.75
CA LEU A 409 -20.40 -12.17 37.66
C LEU A 409 -20.08 -11.46 36.34
N LEU A 410 -20.48 -12.05 35.20
CA LEU A 410 -20.28 -11.47 33.87
C LEU A 410 -20.87 -10.06 33.77
N MET A 411 -22.10 -9.87 34.26
CA MET A 411 -22.78 -8.58 34.20
C MET A 411 -22.15 -7.56 35.15
N THR A 412 -21.75 -7.97 36.36
CA THR A 412 -21.12 -7.06 37.33
C THR A 412 -19.75 -6.61 36.86
N GLU A 413 -18.97 -7.52 36.25
CA GLU A 413 -17.62 -7.21 35.76
C GLU A 413 -17.59 -6.33 34.49
N THR A 414 -18.73 -6.15 33.81
CA THR A 414 -18.80 -5.46 32.52
C THR A 414 -19.78 -4.28 32.49
N LEU A 415 -20.91 -4.41 33.17
CA LEU A 415 -22.05 -3.49 33.15
C LEU A 415 -22.55 -3.17 34.57
N ALA A 416 -21.66 -3.12 35.58
CA ALA A 416 -22.03 -2.64 36.91
C ALA A 416 -22.69 -1.24 36.87
N GLY A 417 -23.84 -1.10 37.54
CA GLY A 417 -24.57 0.14 37.71
C GLY A 417 -24.39 0.74 39.12
N ARG A 418 -25.21 1.75 39.44
CA ARG A 418 -25.34 2.26 40.81
C ARG A 418 -26.37 1.42 41.58
N GLU A 419 -26.27 1.37 42.91
CA GLU A 419 -27.26 0.76 43.82
C GLU A 419 -27.68 -0.68 43.46
N ASN A 420 -26.73 -1.63 43.47
CA ASN A 420 -26.96 -3.07 43.25
C ASN A 420 -27.65 -3.45 41.91
N GLY A 421 -27.75 -2.54 40.94
CA GLY A 421 -28.26 -2.78 39.59
C GLY A 421 -27.19 -2.80 38.50
N PHE A 422 -27.60 -3.03 37.24
CA PHE A 422 -26.73 -2.96 36.06
C PHE A 422 -26.96 -1.66 35.30
N ARG A 423 -25.89 -1.02 34.84
CA ARG A 423 -26.02 0.16 33.98
C ARG A 423 -26.58 -0.23 32.62
N GLU A 424 -27.28 0.70 31.97
CA GLU A 424 -27.70 0.50 30.59
C GLU A 424 -26.47 0.31 29.69
N GLY A 425 -26.53 -0.72 28.85
CA GLY A 425 -25.44 -1.04 27.94
C GLY A 425 -25.64 -2.40 27.29
N VAL A 426 -24.78 -2.68 26.32
CA VAL A 426 -24.77 -3.93 25.57
C VAL A 426 -23.38 -4.52 25.68
N LEU A 427 -23.28 -5.75 26.16
CA LEU A 427 -22.06 -6.54 26.16
C LEU A 427 -22.07 -7.46 24.94
N LEU A 428 -21.02 -7.43 24.13
CA LEU A 428 -20.84 -8.37 23.04
C LEU A 428 -19.71 -9.33 23.36
N ILE A 429 -19.88 -10.59 22.98
CA ILE A 429 -18.88 -11.66 23.13
C ILE A 429 -18.71 -12.30 21.75
N HIS A 430 -17.51 -12.19 21.21
CA HIS A 430 -17.15 -12.59 19.86
C HIS A 430 -16.08 -13.69 19.87
N PRO A 431 -16.26 -14.80 19.13
CA PRO A 431 -15.28 -15.87 19.06
C PRO A 431 -13.98 -15.41 18.37
N VAL A 432 -12.84 -15.79 18.93
CA VAL A 432 -11.50 -15.47 18.39
C VAL A 432 -10.68 -16.73 18.15
N ASN A 433 -9.56 -16.60 17.45
CA ASN A 433 -8.61 -17.71 17.30
C ASN A 433 -7.84 -17.89 18.62
N PRO A 434 -7.95 -19.03 19.33
CA PRO A 434 -7.25 -19.20 20.60
C PRO A 434 -5.73 -19.16 20.49
N ARG A 435 -5.16 -19.45 19.32
CA ARG A 435 -3.71 -19.38 19.08
C ARG A 435 -3.18 -17.95 19.02
N GLU A 436 -4.04 -16.99 18.70
CA GLU A 436 -3.68 -15.57 18.55
C GLU A 436 -4.92 -14.70 18.87
N PRO A 437 -5.44 -14.73 20.10
CA PRO A 437 -6.69 -14.05 20.47
C PRO A 437 -6.59 -12.54 20.28
N GLU A 438 -5.42 -11.96 20.55
CA GLU A 438 -5.08 -10.54 20.39
C GLU A 438 -5.20 -10.04 18.96
N SER A 439 -5.18 -10.94 17.97
CA SER A 439 -5.32 -10.55 16.56
C SER A 439 -6.64 -9.81 16.28
N ILE A 440 -7.70 -10.03 17.06
CA ILE A 440 -8.95 -9.25 16.95
C ILE A 440 -8.73 -7.74 17.19
N LEU A 441 -7.67 -7.38 17.91
CA LEU A 441 -7.29 -6.00 18.19
C LEU A 441 -6.40 -5.40 17.09
N GLN A 442 -5.99 -6.16 16.07
CA GLN A 442 -5.33 -5.61 14.89
C GLN A 442 -6.32 -4.73 14.12
N GLU A 443 -5.84 -3.65 13.48
CA GLU A 443 -6.70 -2.58 12.96
C GLU A 443 -7.84 -3.08 12.06
N GLU A 444 -7.54 -3.94 11.10
CA GLU A 444 -8.53 -4.47 10.15
C GLU A 444 -9.61 -5.31 10.85
N ARG A 445 -9.20 -6.30 11.65
CA ARG A 445 -10.11 -7.18 12.40
C ARG A 445 -10.93 -6.39 13.44
N TYR A 446 -10.32 -5.43 14.12
CA TYR A 446 -11.03 -4.60 15.10
C TYR A 446 -12.05 -3.68 14.43
N ARG A 447 -11.74 -3.18 13.22
CA ARG A 447 -12.69 -2.40 12.42
C ARG A 447 -13.88 -3.23 11.97
N GLU A 448 -13.66 -4.48 11.57
CA GLU A 448 -14.73 -5.44 11.25
C GLU A 448 -15.59 -5.74 12.47
N PHE A 449 -14.96 -6.08 13.61
CA PHE A 449 -15.64 -6.27 14.88
C PHE A 449 -16.48 -5.05 15.28
N THR A 450 -15.94 -3.83 15.15
CA THR A 450 -16.66 -2.59 15.47
C THR A 450 -17.86 -2.38 14.54
N ARG A 451 -17.74 -2.70 13.24
CA ARG A 451 -18.87 -2.62 12.29
C ARG A 451 -19.96 -3.62 12.66
N LEU A 452 -19.59 -4.87 12.91
CA LEU A 452 -20.50 -5.93 13.35
C LEU A 452 -21.22 -5.54 14.65
N LYS A 453 -20.49 -5.04 15.64
CA LYS A 453 -21.03 -4.53 16.89
C LYS A 453 -22.10 -3.48 16.67
N ARG A 454 -21.83 -2.49 15.81
CA ARG A 454 -22.81 -1.45 15.47
C ARG A 454 -24.05 -2.03 14.80
N THR A 455 -23.87 -2.88 13.79
CA THR A 455 -24.97 -3.55 13.08
C THR A 455 -25.86 -4.36 14.03
N ILE A 456 -25.27 -5.05 15.01
CA ILE A 456 -26.02 -5.81 16.02
C ILE A 456 -26.80 -4.86 16.94
N VAL A 457 -26.16 -3.80 17.45
CA VAL A 457 -26.80 -2.84 18.36
C VAL A 457 -27.98 -2.13 17.70
N GLU A 458 -27.89 -1.78 16.41
CA GLU A 458 -28.98 -1.17 15.64
C GLU A 458 -30.20 -2.09 15.45
N GLN A 459 -30.02 -3.41 15.56
CA GLN A 459 -31.09 -4.41 15.43
C GLN A 459 -31.73 -4.78 16.78
N LEU A 460 -31.18 -4.29 17.89
CA LEU A 460 -31.81 -4.48 19.20
C LEU A 460 -33.06 -3.61 19.30
N PRO A 461 -34.17 -4.12 19.87
CA PRO A 461 -35.40 -3.35 19.99
C PRO A 461 -35.14 -2.07 20.80
N ALA A 462 -35.73 -0.97 20.35
CA ALA A 462 -35.81 0.26 21.14
C ALA A 462 -36.44 -0.06 22.50
N ARG A 463 -35.94 0.58 23.57
CA ARG A 463 -36.62 0.52 24.86
C ARG A 463 -37.82 1.48 24.79
N ASP A 464 -38.98 0.98 25.20
CA ASP A 464 -40.17 1.81 25.46
C ASP A 464 -39.97 2.67 26.71
#